data_AF-A0A372QE65-F1
#
_entry.id   AF-A0A372QE65-F1
#
_cell.length_a   1.000
_cell.length_b   1.000
_cell.length_c   1.000
_cell.angle_alpha   90.00
_cell.angle_beta   90.00
_cell.angle_gamma   90.00
#
_symmetry.space_group_name_H-M   'P 1'
#
loop_
_entity.id
_entity.type
_entity.pdbx_description
1 polymer ?
#
loop_
_entity_poly.entity_id
_entity_poly.type
_entity_poly.pdbx_seq_one_letter_code
_entity_poly.pdbx_strand_id
1 'polypeptide(L)'
;MKGICERPEHNSSVNEDDSDNILENILNHEILDIEEFLTDYKALSITIELKEKLFYKKKELFDKIKVESKLKAEYWETIALKVEERLLELEEDHINRAEMWAHFTEIYDEEKRNRIGEVKEKKNQEKQQKKNIEIDKETDENKLLRLILEHEKLEKIFNIEHEIKKLIDKKDGGQEEIMSKQ
;
A
#
# COMPACT_ATOMS: atom_id res chain seq x y z
N MET A 1 20.89 58.85 -35.48
CA MET A 1 20.32 59.14 -34.14
C MET A 1 20.79 58.04 -33.21
N LYS A 2 21.65 58.36 -32.24
CA LYS A 2 22.14 57.41 -31.24
C LYS A 2 21.12 57.34 -30.11
N GLY A 3 20.46 56.19 -29.95
CA GLY A 3 19.63 55.88 -28.79
C GLY A 3 20.54 55.35 -27.68
N ILE A 4 20.64 56.10 -26.59
CA ILE A 4 21.34 55.70 -25.37
C ILE A 4 20.31 54.93 -24.53
N CYS A 5 20.51 53.62 -24.36
CA CYS A 5 19.77 52.85 -23.35
C CYS A 5 20.54 52.98 -22.03
N GLU A 6 19.98 53.74 -21.09
CA GLU A 6 20.44 53.79 -19.70
C GLU A 6 20.10 52.46 -19.01
N ARG A 7 21.11 51.84 -18.39
CA ARG A 7 20.97 50.61 -17.60
C ARG A 7 20.71 51.02 -16.14
N PRO A 8 19.63 50.59 -15.48
CA PRO A 8 19.45 50.87 -14.05
C PRO A 8 20.39 49.96 -13.25
N GLU A 9 21.28 50.57 -12.48
CA GLU A 9 22.05 49.88 -11.43
C GLU A 9 21.11 49.58 -10.25
N HIS A 10 20.68 48.33 -10.14
CA HIS A 10 20.13 47.80 -8.90
C HIS A 10 21.10 46.75 -8.36
N ASN A 11 21.88 47.18 -7.36
CA ASN A 11 22.65 46.32 -6.48
C ASN A 11 21.67 45.49 -5.63
N SER A 12 21.39 44.26 -6.07
CA SER A 12 20.95 43.20 -5.19
C SER A 12 21.96 42.08 -5.31
N SER A 13 22.73 41.86 -4.24
CA SER A 13 23.59 40.70 -4.06
C SER A 13 22.69 39.46 -4.12
N VAL A 14 22.57 38.86 -5.30
CA VAL A 14 21.94 37.56 -5.48
C VAL A 14 23.02 36.54 -5.14
N ASN A 15 22.70 35.63 -4.23
CA ASN A 15 23.56 34.52 -3.85
C ASN A 15 23.75 33.60 -5.09
N GLU A 16 24.79 33.86 -5.88
CA GLU A 16 25.41 32.90 -6.80
C GLU A 16 26.16 31.88 -5.93
N ASP A 17 25.62 30.70 -5.64
CA ASP A 17 26.43 29.58 -5.08
C ASP A 17 25.77 28.18 -5.09
N ASP A 18 24.61 27.96 -5.74
CA ASP A 18 23.99 26.62 -5.84
C ASP A 18 23.82 26.07 -7.28
N SER A 19 24.19 26.82 -8.33
CA SER A 19 23.96 26.41 -9.74
C SER A 19 25.13 25.70 -10.42
N ASP A 20 26.34 25.78 -9.89
CA ASP A 20 27.55 25.31 -10.58
C ASP A 20 27.60 23.78 -10.77
N ASN A 21 26.87 23.03 -9.95
CA ASN A 21 26.82 21.57 -10.01
C ASN A 21 25.98 21.03 -11.20
N ILE A 22 25.04 21.81 -11.75
CA ILE A 22 24.22 21.36 -12.89
C ILE A 22 25.04 21.43 -14.18
N LEU A 23 25.90 22.44 -14.32
CA LEU A 23 26.74 22.65 -15.51
C LEU A 23 27.71 21.49 -15.73
N GLU A 24 28.29 20.93 -14.66
CA GLU A 24 29.18 19.77 -14.73
C GLU A 24 28.50 18.49 -15.24
N ASN A 25 27.17 18.41 -15.13
CA ASN A 25 26.39 17.25 -15.57
C ASN A 25 25.83 17.42 -16.98
N ILE A 26 25.99 18.59 -17.64
CA ILE A 26 25.54 18.78 -19.02
C ILE A 26 26.45 17.97 -19.96
N LEU A 27 25.87 16.96 -20.62
CA LEU A 27 26.56 16.13 -21.61
C LEU A 27 26.71 16.86 -22.94
N ASN A 28 25.69 17.60 -23.36
CA ASN A 28 25.73 18.41 -24.58
C ASN A 28 24.66 19.51 -24.55
N HIS A 29 24.83 20.49 -25.44
CA HIS A 29 23.79 21.45 -25.78
C HIS A 29 23.82 21.70 -27.29
N GLU A 30 22.65 21.80 -27.91
CA GLU A 30 22.48 21.99 -29.35
C GLU A 30 21.37 23.01 -29.61
N ILE A 31 21.60 23.93 -30.54
CA ILE A 31 20.59 24.88 -30.98
C ILE A 31 19.88 24.26 -32.19
N LEU A 32 18.60 23.99 -32.04
CA LEU A 32 17.77 23.40 -33.08
C LEU A 32 17.00 24.51 -33.81
N ASP A 33 17.08 24.49 -35.13
CA ASP A 33 16.20 25.28 -35.98
C ASP A 33 14.81 24.64 -35.96
N ILE A 34 13.82 25.38 -35.46
CA ILE A 34 12.43 24.94 -35.45
C ILE A 34 11.84 25.32 -36.81
N GLU A 35 11.06 24.43 -37.44
CA GLU A 35 10.33 24.75 -38.67
C GLU A 35 9.45 25.99 -38.47
N GLU A 36 9.34 26.82 -39.50
CA GLU A 36 8.73 28.17 -39.52
C GLU A 36 7.34 28.22 -38.86
N PHE A 37 7.32 28.42 -37.55
CA PHE A 37 6.32 29.25 -36.92
C PHE A 37 6.88 30.68 -36.84
N LEU A 38 5.98 31.67 -36.82
CA LEU A 38 6.17 33.13 -36.92
C LEU A 38 7.13 33.79 -35.89
N THR A 39 8.18 33.10 -35.48
CA THR A 39 9.06 33.47 -34.39
C THR A 39 10.50 33.35 -34.84
N ASP A 40 11.27 34.43 -34.74
CA ASP A 40 12.71 34.45 -35.02
C ASP A 40 13.55 33.69 -33.97
N TYR A 41 12.91 32.97 -33.06
CA TYR A 41 13.55 32.26 -31.94
C TYR A 41 13.97 30.85 -32.37
N LYS A 42 15.17 30.43 -31.97
CA LYS A 42 15.69 29.07 -32.13
C LYS A 42 15.50 28.26 -30.84
N ALA A 43 15.29 26.95 -30.93
CA ALA A 43 15.21 26.08 -29.77
C ALA A 43 16.61 25.78 -29.22
N LEU A 44 16.74 25.70 -27.89
CA LEU A 44 17.94 25.19 -27.22
C LEU A 44 17.61 23.82 -26.61
N SER A 45 18.33 22.79 -27.05
CA SER A 45 18.32 21.45 -26.46
C SER A 45 19.52 21.31 -25.54
N ILE A 46 19.33 20.80 -24.32
CA ILE A 46 20.39 20.53 -23.34
C ILE A 46 20.20 19.10 -22.84
N THR A 47 21.24 18.26 -22.96
CA THR A 47 21.24 16.91 -22.38
C THR A 47 22.05 16.91 -21.09
N ILE A 48 21.49 16.37 -20.00
CA ILE A 48 22.11 16.35 -18.66
C ILE A 48 22.19 14.90 -18.16
N GLU A 49 23.34 14.49 -17.62
CA GLU A 49 23.54 13.22 -16.92
C GLU A 49 23.02 13.33 -15.48
N LEU A 50 21.86 12.74 -15.20
CA LEU A 50 21.33 12.68 -13.85
C LEU A 50 22.01 11.54 -13.07
N LYS A 51 23.05 11.85 -12.28
CA LYS A 51 23.62 10.93 -11.28
C LYS A 51 22.76 10.86 -10.01
N GLU A 52 21.45 10.74 -10.15
CA GLU A 52 20.60 10.41 -9.02
C GLU A 52 20.74 8.90 -8.74
N LYS A 53 21.33 8.55 -7.59
CA LYS A 53 21.14 7.22 -7.01
C LYS A 53 19.69 7.12 -6.57
N LEU A 54 18.81 6.84 -7.52
CA LEU A 54 17.43 6.51 -7.29
C LEU A 54 17.38 5.17 -6.53
N PHE A 55 17.52 5.24 -5.21
CA PHE A 55 17.46 4.10 -4.29
C PHE A 55 16.00 3.62 -4.16
N TYR A 56 15.35 3.34 -5.28
CA TYR A 56 14.06 2.68 -5.26
C TYR A 56 14.29 1.24 -4.87
N LYS A 57 13.84 0.88 -3.67
CA LYS A 57 13.69 -0.53 -3.28
C LYS A 57 12.59 -1.15 -4.13
N LYS A 58 12.92 -1.43 -5.39
CA LYS A 58 12.06 -2.05 -6.39
C LYS A 58 11.37 -3.27 -5.77
N LYS A 59 12.13 -4.12 -5.08
CA LYS A 59 11.59 -5.29 -4.40
C LYS A 59 10.48 -4.99 -3.39
N GLU A 60 10.63 -3.98 -2.53
CA GLU A 60 9.59 -3.62 -1.54
C GLU A 60 8.32 -3.06 -2.20
N LEU A 61 8.46 -2.31 -3.29
CA LEU A 61 7.31 -1.83 -4.07
C LEU A 61 6.60 -2.98 -4.79
N PHE A 62 7.35 -3.86 -5.45
CA PHE A 62 6.80 -5.05 -6.11
C PHE A 62 6.13 -6.00 -5.10
N ASP A 63 6.70 -6.15 -3.90
CA ASP A 63 6.11 -6.95 -2.84
C ASP A 63 4.81 -6.32 -2.29
N LYS A 64 4.75 -4.98 -2.12
CA LYS A 64 3.51 -4.27 -1.78
C LYS A 64 2.43 -4.44 -2.85
N ILE A 65 2.78 -4.23 -4.12
CA ILE A 65 1.86 -4.38 -5.27
C ILE A 65 1.34 -5.83 -5.36
N LYS A 66 2.22 -6.82 -5.16
CA LYS A 66 1.86 -8.24 -5.22
C LYS A 66 0.97 -8.69 -4.05
N VAL A 67 1.12 -8.07 -2.88
CA VAL A 67 0.22 -8.32 -1.73
C VAL A 67 -1.17 -7.72 -1.97
N GLU A 68 -1.26 -6.58 -2.67
CA GLU A 68 -2.52 -5.95 -3.06
C GLU A 68 -3.24 -6.69 -4.19
N SER A 69 -2.53 -7.43 -5.05
CA SER A 69 -3.08 -8.13 -6.21
C SER A 69 -3.58 -9.57 -5.93
N LYS A 70 -4.12 -9.85 -4.73
CA LYS A 70 -4.63 -11.20 -4.37
C LYS A 70 -5.97 -11.59 -5.00
N LEU A 71 -6.47 -10.81 -5.96
CA LEU A 71 -7.65 -11.12 -6.75
C LEU A 71 -7.24 -11.89 -8.01
N LYS A 72 -7.87 -13.04 -8.26
CA LYS A 72 -7.74 -13.78 -9.53
C LYS A 72 -8.14 -12.90 -10.71
N ALA A 73 -7.58 -13.19 -11.89
CA ALA A 73 -7.87 -12.52 -13.16
C ALA A 73 -9.38 -12.29 -13.41
N GLU A 74 -10.18 -13.34 -13.18
CA GLU A 74 -11.64 -13.36 -13.36
C GLU A 74 -12.40 -12.34 -12.49
N TYR A 75 -11.82 -11.89 -11.38
CA TYR A 75 -12.47 -10.92 -10.51
C TYR A 75 -12.30 -9.48 -11.00
N TRP A 76 -11.27 -9.20 -11.80
CA TRP A 76 -11.05 -7.87 -12.37
C TRP A 76 -12.10 -7.50 -13.41
N GLU A 77 -12.56 -8.48 -14.19
CA GLU A 77 -13.63 -8.29 -15.17
C GLU A 77 -14.96 -7.93 -14.46
N THR A 78 -15.28 -8.62 -13.37
CA THR A 78 -16.47 -8.30 -12.56
C THR A 78 -16.36 -6.91 -11.92
N ILE A 79 -15.18 -6.53 -11.41
CA ILE A 79 -14.96 -5.21 -10.82
C ILE A 79 -15.10 -4.12 -11.88
N ALA A 80 -14.48 -4.31 -13.06
CA ALA A 80 -14.55 -3.34 -14.15
C ALA A 80 -15.99 -3.08 -14.61
N LEU A 81 -16.79 -4.13 -14.80
CA LEU A 81 -18.20 -4.01 -15.19
C LEU A 81 -19.03 -3.24 -14.17
N LYS A 82 -18.85 -3.52 -12.87
CA LYS A 82 -19.58 -2.80 -11.80
C LYS A 82 -19.14 -1.35 -11.65
N VAL A 83 -17.85 -1.09 -11.82
CA VAL A 83 -17.31 0.29 -11.81
C VAL A 83 -17.90 1.08 -12.97
N GLU A 84 -17.96 0.49 -14.16
CA GLU A 84 -18.59 1.10 -15.35
C GLU A 84 -20.08 1.37 -15.13
N GLU A 85 -20.84 0.41 -14.61
CA GLU A 85 -22.26 0.56 -14.27
C GLU A 85 -22.49 1.74 -13.30
N ARG A 86 -21.72 1.80 -12.21
CA ARG A 86 -21.82 2.89 -11.21
C ARG A 86 -21.33 4.25 -11.73
N LEU A 87 -20.41 4.26 -12.69
CA LEU A 87 -19.97 5.48 -13.37
C LEU A 87 -21.02 6.00 -14.35
N LEU A 88 -21.80 5.12 -14.97
CA LEU A 88 -22.91 5.50 -15.85
C LEU A 88 -24.11 6.05 -15.05
N GLU A 89 -24.25 5.66 -13.79
CA GLU A 89 -25.27 6.18 -12.86
C GLU A 89 -24.93 7.57 -12.29
N LEU A 90 -23.69 8.02 -12.41
CA LEU A 90 -23.31 9.39 -12.04
C LEU A 90 -23.94 10.36 -13.06
N GLU A 91 -24.92 11.14 -12.61
CA GLU A 91 -25.53 12.19 -13.42
C GLU A 91 -24.48 13.21 -13.88
N GLU A 92 -24.65 13.65 -15.12
CA GLU A 92 -23.75 14.48 -15.95
C GLU A 92 -23.62 15.92 -15.44
N ASP A 93 -23.46 16.13 -14.14
CA ASP A 93 -23.07 17.43 -13.62
C ASP A 93 -21.62 17.72 -14.00
N HIS A 94 -21.27 19.00 -14.08
CA HIS A 94 -20.00 19.48 -14.61
C HIS A 94 -18.85 19.16 -13.65
N ILE A 95 -18.44 17.88 -13.60
CA ILE A 95 -17.40 17.37 -12.75
C ILE A 95 -16.05 17.64 -13.43
N ASN A 96 -15.13 18.29 -12.71
CA ASN A 96 -13.77 18.52 -13.21
C ASN A 96 -13.05 17.18 -13.41
N ARG A 97 -12.11 17.07 -14.35
CA ARG A 97 -11.32 15.84 -14.60
C ARG A 97 -10.67 15.27 -13.34
N ALA A 98 -10.24 16.13 -12.42
CA ALA A 98 -9.66 15.72 -11.13
C ALA A 98 -10.71 15.08 -10.20
N GLU A 99 -11.93 15.63 -10.17
CA GLU A 99 -13.05 15.14 -9.38
C GLU A 99 -13.60 13.84 -9.97
N MET A 100 -13.66 13.71 -11.30
CA MET A 100 -14.01 12.45 -11.97
C MET A 100 -13.03 11.33 -11.63
N TRP A 101 -11.73 11.64 -11.62
CA TRP A 101 -10.71 10.66 -11.22
C TRP A 101 -10.83 10.26 -9.75
N ALA A 102 -11.19 11.21 -8.87
CA ALA A 102 -11.42 10.91 -7.46
C ALA A 102 -12.61 9.96 -7.29
N HIS A 103 -13.75 10.25 -7.94
CA HIS A 103 -14.93 9.39 -7.92
C HIS A 103 -14.65 8.01 -8.52
N PHE A 104 -13.95 7.94 -9.65
CA PHE A 104 -13.53 6.68 -10.25
C PHE A 104 -12.72 5.83 -9.26
N THR A 105 -11.72 6.46 -8.62
CA THR A 105 -10.83 5.76 -7.68
C THR A 105 -11.59 5.27 -6.45
N GLU A 106 -12.53 6.08 -5.95
CA GLU A 106 -13.38 5.72 -4.82
C GLU A 106 -14.29 4.52 -5.13
N ILE A 107 -14.99 4.55 -6.28
CA ILE A 107 -15.85 3.45 -6.74
C ILE A 107 -15.01 2.19 -6.94
N TYR A 108 -13.84 2.31 -7.57
CA TYR A 108 -12.93 1.18 -7.78
C TYR A 108 -12.45 0.57 -6.46
N ASP A 109 -12.02 1.38 -5.50
CA ASP A 109 -11.53 0.90 -4.21
C ASP A 109 -12.65 0.28 -3.36
N GLU A 110 -13.87 0.77 -3.47
CA GLU A 110 -15.05 0.18 -2.85
C GLU A 110 -15.39 -1.19 -3.46
N GLU A 111 -15.52 -1.28 -4.78
CA GLU A 111 -15.83 -2.55 -5.46
C GLU A 111 -14.74 -3.59 -5.25
N LYS A 112 -13.47 -3.18 -5.25
CA LYS A 112 -12.33 -4.03 -4.91
C LYS A 112 -12.45 -4.57 -3.49
N ARG A 113 -12.77 -3.73 -2.50
CA ARG A 113 -12.96 -4.16 -1.10
C ARG A 113 -14.13 -5.13 -0.95
N ASN A 114 -15.27 -4.81 -1.57
CA ASN A 114 -16.47 -5.65 -1.54
C ASN A 114 -16.18 -7.03 -2.13
N ARG A 115 -15.53 -7.08 -3.30
CA ARG A 115 -15.18 -8.35 -3.94
C ARG A 115 -14.22 -9.19 -3.12
N ILE A 116 -13.24 -8.56 -2.46
CA ILE A 116 -12.34 -9.27 -1.53
C ILE A 116 -13.12 -9.85 -0.34
N GLY A 117 -14.09 -9.10 0.19
CA GLY A 117 -15.00 -9.54 1.25
C GLY A 117 -15.78 -10.78 0.83
N GLU A 118 -16.51 -10.71 -0.28
CA GLU A 118 -17.32 -11.82 -0.82
C GLU A 118 -16.50 -13.09 -1.04
N VAL A 119 -15.29 -12.97 -1.60
CA VAL A 119 -14.41 -14.12 -1.85
C VAL A 119 -13.93 -14.76 -0.55
N LYS A 120 -13.63 -13.95 0.48
CA LYS A 120 -13.25 -14.46 1.81
C LYS A 120 -14.42 -15.18 2.47
N GLU A 121 -15.62 -14.61 2.36
CA GLU A 121 -16.84 -15.18 2.94
C GLU A 121 -17.19 -16.53 2.29
N LYS A 122 -17.22 -16.59 0.95
CA LYS A 122 -17.45 -17.84 0.20
C LYS A 122 -16.44 -18.92 0.60
N LYS A 123 -15.15 -18.58 0.70
CA LYS A 123 -14.11 -19.52 1.17
C LYS A 123 -14.34 -19.99 2.60
N ASN A 124 -14.86 -19.14 3.48
CA ASN A 124 -15.16 -19.52 4.86
C ASN A 124 -16.39 -20.44 4.92
N GLN A 125 -17.44 -20.13 4.17
CA GLN A 125 -18.63 -20.96 4.03
C GLN A 125 -18.29 -22.34 3.45
N GLU A 126 -17.46 -22.42 2.40
CA GLU A 126 -16.97 -23.69 1.84
C GLU A 126 -16.18 -24.50 2.87
N LYS A 127 -15.34 -23.86 3.69
CA LYS A 127 -14.61 -24.54 4.76
C LYS A 127 -15.55 -25.08 5.84
N GLN A 128 -16.55 -24.31 6.23
CA GLN A 128 -17.55 -24.73 7.21
C GLN A 128 -18.40 -25.88 6.67
N GLN A 129 -18.86 -25.79 5.43
CA GLN A 129 -19.61 -26.88 4.77
C GLN A 129 -18.77 -28.15 4.67
N LYS A 130 -17.49 -28.06 4.28
CA LYS A 130 -16.59 -29.22 4.27
C LYS A 130 -16.43 -29.84 5.65
N LYS A 131 -16.22 -29.04 6.68
CA LYS A 131 -16.16 -29.53 8.07
C LYS A 131 -17.46 -30.20 8.49
N ASN A 132 -18.61 -29.62 8.15
CA ASN A 132 -19.91 -30.17 8.50
C ASN A 132 -20.18 -31.50 7.77
N ILE A 133 -19.82 -31.61 6.49
CA ILE A 133 -19.91 -32.86 5.72
C ILE A 133 -18.96 -33.93 6.30
N GLU A 134 -17.78 -33.53 6.75
CA GLU A 134 -16.78 -34.42 7.35
C GLU A 134 -17.22 -34.90 8.74
N ILE A 135 -17.96 -34.07 9.50
CA ILE A 135 -18.62 -34.44 10.75
C ILE A 135 -19.81 -35.38 10.50
N ASP A 136 -20.64 -35.12 9.50
CA ASP A 136 -21.80 -35.97 9.17
C ASP A 136 -21.39 -37.35 8.63
N LYS A 137 -20.20 -37.46 8.03
CA LYS A 137 -19.61 -38.73 7.58
C LYS A 137 -18.74 -39.40 8.65
N GLU A 138 -18.63 -38.81 9.83
CA GLU A 138 -17.77 -39.30 10.89
C GLU A 138 -18.37 -40.53 11.56
N THR A 139 -17.68 -41.67 11.43
CA THR A 139 -17.97 -42.89 12.19
C THR A 139 -17.81 -42.64 13.68
N ASP A 140 -18.53 -43.40 14.52
CA ASP A 140 -18.50 -43.22 15.97
C ASP A 140 -17.09 -43.41 16.57
N GLU A 141 -16.24 -44.21 15.94
CA GLU A 141 -14.81 -44.34 16.28
C GLU A 141 -14.02 -43.03 16.10
N ASN A 142 -14.27 -42.30 15.02
CA ASN A 142 -13.60 -41.02 14.75
C ASN A 142 -14.08 -39.92 15.70
N LYS A 143 -15.38 -39.92 16.06
CA LYS A 143 -15.92 -39.04 17.11
C LYS A 143 -15.24 -39.31 18.45
N LEU A 144 -15.07 -40.58 18.82
CA LEU A 144 -14.41 -40.96 20.06
C LEU A 144 -12.94 -40.50 20.07
N LEU A 145 -12.19 -40.73 19.00
CA LEU A 145 -10.81 -40.26 18.86
C LEU A 145 -10.69 -38.73 18.99
N ARG A 146 -11.62 -37.99 18.39
CA ARG A 146 -11.67 -36.53 18.50
C ARG A 146 -11.88 -36.07 19.94
N LEU A 147 -12.84 -36.68 20.64
CA LEU A 147 -13.13 -36.37 22.04
C LEU A 147 -11.93 -36.68 22.95
N ILE A 148 -11.22 -37.79 22.70
CA ILE A 148 -9.98 -38.13 23.42
C ILE A 148 -8.91 -37.06 23.20
N LEU A 149 -8.66 -36.67 21.94
CA LEU A 149 -7.67 -35.62 21.62
C LEU A 149 -8.03 -34.27 22.22
N GLU A 150 -9.32 -33.93 22.27
CA GLU A 150 -9.80 -32.70 22.88
C GLU A 150 -9.61 -32.72 24.40
N HIS A 151 -9.88 -33.86 25.05
CA HIS A 151 -9.62 -34.05 26.47
C HIS A 151 -8.12 -33.92 26.81
N GLU A 152 -7.22 -34.55 26.05
CA GLU A 152 -5.78 -34.42 26.26
C GLU A 152 -5.28 -32.97 26.13
N LYS A 153 -5.86 -32.20 25.21
CA LYS A 153 -5.53 -30.78 25.06
C LYS A 153 -5.98 -29.97 26.28
N LEU A 154 -7.19 -30.22 26.77
CA LEU A 154 -7.70 -29.56 27.98
C LEU A 154 -6.84 -29.92 29.20
N GLU A 155 -6.40 -31.16 29.34
CA GLU A 155 -5.51 -31.58 30.41
C GLU A 155 -4.15 -30.86 30.36
N LYS A 156 -3.57 -30.69 29.15
CA LYS A 156 -2.36 -29.89 28.97
C LYS A 156 -2.56 -28.43 29.39
N ILE A 157 -3.69 -27.84 29.02
CA ILE A 157 -4.04 -26.47 29.43
C ILE A 157 -4.15 -26.40 30.96
N PHE A 158 -4.86 -27.34 31.57
CA PHE A 158 -5.04 -27.40 33.03
C PHE A 158 -3.70 -27.51 33.77
N ASN A 159 -2.76 -28.31 33.26
CA ASN A 159 -1.43 -28.43 33.83
C ASN A 159 -0.66 -27.10 33.74
N ILE A 160 -0.74 -26.42 32.60
CA ILE A 160 -0.13 -25.09 32.42
C ILE A 160 -0.76 -24.07 33.38
N GLU A 161 -2.08 -24.05 33.52
CA GLU A 161 -2.78 -23.18 34.46
C GLU A 161 -2.36 -23.43 35.91
N HIS A 162 -2.21 -24.69 36.30
CA HIS A 162 -1.72 -25.07 37.61
C HIS A 162 -0.27 -24.60 37.83
N GLU A 163 0.60 -24.74 36.83
CA GLU A 163 1.98 -24.22 36.92
C GLU A 163 2.01 -22.69 37.03
N ILE A 164 1.19 -21.97 36.25
CA ILE A 164 1.05 -20.52 36.35
C ILE A 164 0.60 -20.12 37.75
N LYS A 165 -0.42 -20.78 38.29
CA LYS A 165 -0.93 -20.51 39.64
C LYS A 165 0.15 -20.72 40.70
N LYS A 166 0.90 -21.82 40.61
CA LYS A 166 2.03 -22.12 41.50
C LYS A 166 3.13 -21.05 41.43
N LEU A 167 3.40 -20.48 40.26
CA LEU A 167 4.36 -19.40 40.10
C LEU A 167 3.84 -18.09 40.70
N ILE A 168 2.56 -17.80 40.57
CA ILE A 168 1.90 -16.64 41.19
C ILE A 168 1.96 -16.74 42.72
N ASP A 169 1.51 -17.87 43.30
CA ASP A 169 1.49 -18.08 44.76
C ASP A 169 2.90 -17.93 45.37
N LYS A 170 3.95 -18.39 44.68
CA LYS A 170 5.34 -18.20 45.10
C LYS A 170 5.81 -16.74 45.05
N LYS A 171 5.34 -15.99 44.06
CA LYS A 171 5.70 -14.58 43.90
C LYS A 171 5.05 -13.73 44.99
N ASP A 172 3.79 -14.00 45.31
CA ASP A 172 3.03 -13.26 46.31
C ASP A 172 3.55 -13.57 47.74
N GLY A 173 3.86 -14.84 48.04
CA GLY A 173 4.50 -15.21 49.32
C GLY A 173 5.92 -14.66 49.50
N GLY A 174 6.66 -14.41 48.42
CA GLY A 174 7.98 -13.78 48.47
C GLY A 174 7.95 -12.27 48.71
N GLN A 175 6.84 -11.59 48.40
CA GLN A 175 6.69 -10.15 48.65
C GLN A 175 6.34 -9.83 50.11
N GLU A 176 5.57 -10.69 50.79
CA GLU A 176 5.27 -10.54 52.22
C GLU A 176 6.51 -10.71 53.11
N GLU A 177 7.46 -11.56 52.72
CA GLU A 177 8.69 -11.81 53.48
C GLU A 177 9.72 -10.66 53.38
N ILE A 178 9.66 -9.88 52.29
CA ILE A 178 10.52 -8.70 52.08
C ILE A 178 9.95 -7.47 52.80
N MET A 179 8.62 -7.33 52.87
CA MET A 179 7.96 -6.24 53.59
C MET A 179 7.95 -6.42 55.11
N SER A 180 8.14 -7.65 55.63
CA SER A 180 8.23 -7.91 57.08
C SER A 180 9.65 -7.81 57.65
N LYS A 181 10.67 -7.52 56.82
CA LYS A 181 12.08 -7.40 57.23
C LYS A 181 12.64 -5.96 57.09
N GLN A 182 11.79 -4.96 56.84
CA GLN A 182 12.09 -3.53 56.94
C GLN A 182 11.40 -2.94 58.18
#